data_AF-A0AAU6HE22-F1
#
_entry.id   AF-A0AAU6HE22-F1
#
_cell.length_a   1.000
_cell.length_b   1.000
_cell.length_c   1.000
_cell.angle_alpha   90.00
_cell.angle_beta   90.00
_cell.angle_gamma   90.00
#
_symmetry.space_group_name_H-M   'P 1'
#
loop_
_entity.id
_entity.type
_entity.pdbx_description
1 polymer ?
#
loop_
_entity_poly.entity_id
_entity_poly.type
_entity_poly.pdbx_seq_one_letter_code
_entity_poly.pdbx_strand_id
1 'polypeptide(L)'
;MTRAALLRAAATNQNLRATDRAQLLWAAREFTELDGTEYDLSLTWIDVRGCPWQWTGRHGADGMPIMRSPLAMMPLDEVYATWAPLIPAPRRPIAADVRAALRGAA
;
A
#
# COMPACT_ATOMS: atom_id res chain seq x y z
N MET A 1 -14.17 -16.40 -2.82
CA MET A 1 -14.40 -15.01 -3.26
C MET A 1 -13.10 -14.45 -3.82
N THR A 2 -13.14 -13.64 -4.89
CA THR A 2 -11.94 -13.01 -5.46
C THR A 2 -11.61 -11.69 -4.76
N ARG A 3 -10.36 -11.21 -4.85
CA ARG A 3 -9.95 -9.88 -4.38
C ARG A 3 -10.85 -8.76 -4.93
N ALA A 4 -11.16 -8.82 -6.23
CA ALA A 4 -12.07 -7.87 -6.88
C ALA A 4 -13.48 -7.90 -6.26
N ALA A 5 -13.99 -9.07 -5.85
CA ALA A 5 -15.27 -9.18 -5.17
C ALA A 5 -15.24 -8.58 -3.76
N LEU A 6 -14.16 -8.78 -3.00
CA LEU A 6 -13.96 -8.17 -1.68
C LEU A 6 -13.90 -6.64 -1.77
N LEU A 7 -13.11 -6.11 -2.71
CA LEU A 7 -13.01 -4.67 -2.95
C LEU A 7 -14.35 -4.07 -3.38
N ARG A 8 -15.07 -4.74 -4.30
CA ARG A 8 -16.39 -4.30 -4.73
C ARG A 8 -17.37 -4.28 -3.55
N ALA A 9 -17.43 -5.34 -2.75
CA ALA A 9 -18.31 -5.40 -1.59
C ALA A 9 -18.02 -4.28 -0.58
N ALA A 10 -16.74 -4.00 -0.30
CA ALA A 10 -16.32 -2.92 0.60
C ALA A 10 -16.72 -1.53 0.07
N ALA A 11 -16.69 -1.32 -1.25
CA ALA A 11 -16.97 -0.04 -1.90
C ALA A 11 -18.47 0.22 -2.11
N THR A 12 -19.26 -0.80 -2.49
CA THR A 12 -20.65 -0.60 -2.92
C THR A 12 -21.68 -0.77 -1.80
N ASN A 13 -21.36 -1.49 -0.73
CA ASN A 13 -22.31 -1.70 0.35
C ASN A 13 -22.25 -0.55 1.37
N GLN A 14 -23.23 0.35 1.27
CA GLN A 14 -23.36 1.51 2.15
C GLN A 14 -23.77 1.15 3.59
N ASN A 15 -24.32 -0.05 3.80
CA ASN A 15 -24.79 -0.52 5.12
C ASN A 15 -23.70 -1.25 5.92
N LEU A 16 -22.48 -1.40 5.38
CA LEU A 16 -21.37 -2.03 6.10
C LEU A 16 -20.97 -1.20 7.32
N ARG A 17 -20.79 -1.87 8.46
CA ARG A 17 -20.10 -1.27 9.60
C ARG A 17 -18.65 -0.96 9.21
N ALA A 18 -18.06 0.04 9.86
CA ALA A 18 -16.67 0.42 9.62
C ALA A 18 -15.71 -0.77 9.82
N THR A 19 -15.95 -1.60 10.85
CA THR A 19 -15.14 -2.79 11.14
C THR A 19 -15.24 -3.84 10.03
N ASP A 20 -16.45 -4.13 9.55
CA ASP A 20 -16.67 -5.13 8.49
C ASP A 20 -16.02 -4.66 7.18
N ARG A 21 -16.14 -3.37 6.86
CA ARG A 21 -15.44 -2.77 5.72
C ARG A 21 -13.93 -2.90 5.87
N ALA A 22 -13.38 -2.64 7.05
CA ALA A 22 -11.95 -2.78 7.32
C ALA A 22 -11.48 -4.24 7.17
N GLN A 23 -12.28 -5.22 7.62
CA GLN A 23 -11.98 -6.64 7.44
C GLN A 23 -11.96 -7.05 5.97
N LEU A 24 -12.93 -6.58 5.17
CA LEU A 24 -12.96 -6.85 3.73
C LEU A 24 -11.75 -6.26 3.01
N LEU A 25 -11.37 -5.03 3.36
CA LEU A 25 -10.18 -4.38 2.79
C LEU A 25 -8.89 -5.09 3.22
N TRP A 26 -8.80 -5.51 4.48
CA TRP A 26 -7.66 -6.28 4.98
C TRP A 26 -7.53 -7.63 4.26
N ALA A 27 -8.64 -8.35 4.09
CA ALA A 27 -8.68 -9.63 3.37
C ALA A 27 -8.38 -9.48 1.86
N ALA A 28 -8.54 -8.27 1.31
CA ALA A 28 -8.22 -7.96 -0.08
C ALA A 28 -6.79 -7.45 -0.28
N ARG A 29 -5.96 -7.40 0.76
CA ARG A 29 -4.54 -7.03 0.63
C ARG A 29 -3.83 -8.09 -0.20
N GLU A 30 -2.86 -7.61 -0.95
CA GLU A 30 -2.04 -8.43 -1.82
C GLU A 30 -0.60 -8.16 -1.46
N PHE A 31 0.16 -9.23 -1.33
CA PHE A 31 1.52 -9.18 -0.86
C PHE A 31 2.42 -9.82 -1.92
N THR A 32 3.63 -9.29 -2.03
CA THR A 32 4.72 -9.88 -2.81
C THR A 32 5.94 -9.94 -1.92
N GLU A 33 6.67 -11.05 -1.96
CA GLU A 33 7.95 -11.18 -1.28
C GLU A 33 9.07 -10.88 -2.28
N LEU A 34 10.06 -10.11 -1.84
CA LEU A 34 11.30 -9.86 -2.57
C LEU A 34 12.44 -9.68 -1.58
N ASP A 35 13.47 -10.52 -1.69
CA ASP A 35 14.69 -10.49 -0.90
C ASP A 35 14.45 -10.48 0.63
N GLY A 36 13.56 -11.35 1.09
CA GLY A 36 13.16 -11.49 2.49
C GLY A 36 12.20 -10.41 2.98
N THR A 37 11.81 -9.46 2.12
CA THR A 37 10.89 -8.37 2.48
C THR A 37 9.50 -8.62 1.90
N GLU A 38 8.48 -8.58 2.75
CA GLU A 38 7.08 -8.65 2.32
C GLU A 38 6.54 -7.26 1.99
N TYR A 39 6.19 -7.04 0.73
CA TYR A 39 5.60 -5.82 0.21
C TYR A 39 4.08 -5.92 0.15
N ASP A 40 3.39 -5.23 1.05
CA ASP A 40 1.97 -4.95 0.91
C ASP A 40 1.72 -3.96 -0.25
N LEU A 41 1.10 -4.45 -1.32
CA LEU A 41 0.83 -3.69 -2.53
C LEU A 41 -0.30 -2.67 -2.38
N SER A 42 -0.98 -2.63 -1.23
CA SER A 42 -1.93 -1.56 -0.89
C SER A 42 -1.26 -0.31 -0.32
N LEU A 43 0.03 -0.39 0.05
CA LEU A 43 0.77 0.74 0.59
C LEU A 43 1.45 1.57 -0.50
N THR A 44 1.74 2.82 -0.14
CA THR A 44 2.78 3.58 -0.83
C THR A 44 4.12 3.23 -0.19
N TRP A 45 5.11 2.94 -1.02
CA TRP A 45 6.47 2.64 -0.63
C TRP A 45 7.38 3.81 -1.01
N ILE A 46 8.49 3.98 -0.32
CA ILE A 46 9.42 5.08 -0.51
C ILE A 46 10.81 4.50 -0.75
N ASP A 47 11.46 4.95 -1.81
CA ASP A 47 12.84 4.56 -2.11
C ASP A 47 13.87 5.35 -1.29
N VAL A 48 15.15 5.01 -1.47
CA VAL A 48 16.27 5.67 -0.75
C VAL A 48 16.36 7.19 -1.02
N ARG A 49 15.72 7.70 -2.08
CA ARG A 49 15.70 9.12 -2.44
C ARG A 49 14.44 9.83 -1.95
N GLY A 50 13.54 9.14 -1.26
CA GLY A 50 12.27 9.70 -0.81
C GLY A 50 11.17 9.69 -1.88
N CYS A 51 11.38 9.04 -3.04
CA CYS A 51 10.39 9.02 -4.11
C CYS A 51 9.27 8.02 -3.78
N PRO A 52 7.99 8.39 -3.90
CA PRO A 52 6.89 7.49 -3.63
C PRO A 52 6.64 6.54 -4.82
N TRP A 53 6.52 5.25 -4.50
CA TRP A 53 6.17 4.17 -5.41
C TRP A 53 4.85 3.54 -4.98
N GLN A 54 3.96 3.32 -5.95
CA GLN A 54 2.68 2.66 -5.75
C GLN A 54 2.49 1.55 -6.76
N TRP A 55 1.91 0.44 -6.32
CA TRP A 55 1.50 -0.61 -7.24
C TRP A 55 0.39 -0.12 -8.16
N THR A 56 0.50 -0.43 -9.44
CA THR A 56 -0.48 -0.04 -10.46
C THR A 56 -1.74 -0.91 -10.48
N GLY A 57 -1.77 -1.98 -9.69
CA GLY A 57 -2.82 -3.01 -9.75
C GLY A 57 -2.57 -4.07 -10.83
N ARG A 58 -1.38 -4.08 -11.46
CA ARG A 58 -1.00 -5.02 -12.52
C ARG A 58 0.32 -5.72 -12.20
N HIS A 59 0.44 -6.96 -12.65
CA HIS A 59 1.71 -7.70 -12.64
C HIS A 59 2.29 -7.74 -14.06
N GLY A 60 3.62 -7.82 -14.13
CA GLY A 60 4.37 -8.12 -15.35
C GLY A 60 4.17 -9.56 -15.82
N ALA A 61 4.82 -9.91 -16.93
CA ALA A 61 4.74 -11.26 -17.49
C ALA A 61 5.40 -12.32 -16.59
N ASP A 62 6.37 -11.90 -15.79
CA ASP A 62 7.08 -12.65 -14.75
C ASP A 62 6.32 -12.75 -13.43
N GLY A 63 5.17 -12.07 -13.32
CA GLY A 63 4.41 -11.98 -12.08
C GLY A 63 4.89 -10.89 -11.13
N MET A 64 5.87 -10.05 -11.49
CA MET A 64 6.34 -8.97 -10.62
C MET A 64 5.35 -7.80 -10.60
N PRO A 65 5.06 -7.19 -9.44
CA PRO A 65 4.19 -6.03 -9.36
C PRO A 65 4.76 -4.85 -10.16
N ILE A 66 3.95 -4.27 -11.06
CA ILE A 66 4.35 -3.06 -11.78
C ILE A 66 4.12 -1.85 -10.86
N MET A 67 5.19 -1.20 -10.49
CA MET A 67 5.22 -0.03 -9.60
C MET A 67 5.27 1.25 -10.43
N ARG A 68 4.70 2.33 -9.89
CA ARG A 68 4.69 3.66 -10.49
C ARG A 68 5.13 4.70 -9.48
N SER A 69 6.03 5.57 -9.91
CA SER A 69 6.37 6.84 -9.25
C SER A 69 6.06 8.01 -10.20
N PRO A 70 6.22 9.28 -9.76
CA PRO A 70 6.12 10.43 -10.66
C PRO A 70 7.14 10.42 -11.80
N LEU A 71 8.25 9.68 -11.67
CA LEU A 71 9.38 9.70 -12.59
C LEU A 71 9.46 8.47 -13.49
N ALA A 72 8.89 7.33 -13.08
CA ALA A 72 9.01 6.09 -13.82
C ALA A 72 7.91 5.08 -13.49
N MET A 73 7.82 4.04 -14.33
CA MET A 73 6.98 2.87 -14.12
C MET A 73 7.78 1.62 -14.50
N MET A 74 7.97 0.70 -13.56
CA MET A 74 8.81 -0.50 -13.74
C MET A 74 8.42 -1.60 -12.74
N PRO A 75 8.80 -2.87 -12.99
CA PRO A 75 8.66 -3.97 -12.03
C PRO A 75 9.31 -3.71 -10.66
N LEU A 76 8.78 -4.27 -9.58
CA LEU A 76 9.25 -4.05 -8.21
C LEU A 76 10.72 -4.44 -8.00
N ASP A 77 11.17 -5.53 -8.60
CA ASP A 77 12.56 -5.98 -8.56
C ASP A 77 13.51 -5.01 -9.29
N GLU A 78 13.09 -4.43 -10.41
CA GLU A 78 13.83 -3.33 -11.05
C GLU A 78 13.87 -2.07 -10.18
N VAL A 79 12.76 -1.74 -9.50
CA VAL A 79 12.75 -0.64 -8.52
C VAL A 79 13.77 -0.91 -7.42
N TYR A 80 13.78 -2.12 -6.86
CA TYR A 80 14.69 -2.54 -5.79
C TYR A 80 16.16 -2.47 -6.24
N ALA A 81 16.46 -3.00 -7.43
CA ALA A 81 17.81 -2.99 -7.99
C ALA A 81 18.32 -1.56 -8.27
N THR A 82 17.44 -0.66 -8.73
CA THR A 82 17.80 0.70 -9.13
C THR A 82 17.84 1.68 -7.97
N TRP A 83 16.88 1.56 -7.04
CA TRP A 83 16.61 2.55 -6.00
C TRP A 83 16.76 2.01 -4.57
N ALA A 84 17.34 0.81 -4.44
CA ALA A 84 17.54 0.09 -3.19
C ALA A 84 16.21 -0.37 -2.53
N PRO A 85 16.25 -1.11 -1.41
CA PRO A 85 15.06 -1.56 -0.70
C PRO A 85 14.12 -0.41 -0.34
N LEU A 86 12.82 -0.63 -0.52
CA LEU A 86 11.82 0.39 -0.19
C LEU A 86 11.37 0.26 1.26
N ILE A 87 11.03 1.39 1.86
CA ILE A 87 10.37 1.45 3.16
C ILE A 87 8.89 1.83 2.99
N PRO A 88 7.97 1.38 3.85
CA PRO A 88 6.59 1.81 3.78
C PRO A 88 6.49 3.31 4.09
N ALA A 89 5.69 4.03 3.30
CA ALA A 89 5.45 5.45 3.55
C ALA A 89 4.81 5.65 4.93
N PRO A 90 5.23 6.69 5.69
CA PRO A 90 4.62 6.97 6.98
C PRO A 90 3.13 7.25 6.79
N ARG A 91 2.31 6.67 7.68
CA ARG A 91 0.87 6.95 7.70
C ARG A 91 0.66 8.45 7.86
N ARG A 92 -0.17 9.04 7.01
CA ARG A 92 -0.58 10.44 7.18
C ARG A 92 -1.20 10.64 8.56
N PRO A 93 -0.76 11.65 9.33
CA PRO A 93 -1.41 12.00 10.59
C PRO A 93 -2.87 12.35 10.34
N ILE A 94 -3.76 11.82 11.18
CA ILE A 94 -5.15 12.24 11.23
C ILE A 94 -5.34 13.27 12.34
N ALA A 95 -6.43 14.04 12.29
CA ALA A 95 -6.72 15.06 13.30
C ALA A 95 -6.73 14.51 14.73
N ALA A 96 -7.07 13.23 14.91
CA ALA A 96 -6.99 12.56 16.20
C ALA A 96 -5.54 12.44 16.70
N ASP A 97 -4.58 12.10 15.84
CA ASP A 97 -3.15 12.01 16.18
C ASP A 97 -2.63 13.37 16.64
N VAL A 98 -2.97 14.43 15.89
CA VAL A 98 -2.57 15.81 16.21
C VAL A 98 -3.15 16.24 17.56
N ARG A 99 -4.45 15.99 17.79
CA ARG A 99 -5.10 16.29 19.07
C ARG A 99 -4.53 15.49 20.24
N ALA A 100 -4.08 14.26 20.01
CA ALA A 100 -3.43 13.47 21.04
C ALA A 100 -2.05 14.06 21.39
N ALA A 101 -1.24 14.40 20.38
CA ALA A 101 0.08 14.98 20.56
C ALA A 101 0.03 16.32 21.32
N LEU A 102 -0.90 17.22 20.96
CA LEU A 102 -1.06 18.50 21.64
C LEU A 102 -1.52 18.38 23.10
N ARG A 103 -2.22 17.30 23.45
CA ARG A 103 -2.68 17.05 24.84
C ARG A 103 -1.62 16.42 25.74
N GLY A 104 -0.63 15.74 25.16
CA GLY A 104 0.49 15.16 25.91
C GLY A 104 1.70 16.10 26.07
N ALA A 105 1.64 17.32 25.52
CA ALA A 105 2.72 18.31 25.55
C ALA A 105 2.49 19.44 26.59
N ALA A 106 1.49 19.30 27.45
CA ALA A 106 1.16 20.22 28.56
C ALA A 106 1.52 19.57 29.89
#